data_AF-A0A9P0LHG6-F1
#
_entry.id   AF-A0A9P0LHG6-F1
#
_cell.length_a   1.000
_cell.length_b   1.000
_cell.length_c   1.000
_cell.angle_alpha   90.00
_cell.angle_beta   90.00
_cell.angle_gamma   90.00
#
_symmetry.space_group_name_H-M   'P 1'
#
loop_
_entity.id
_entity.type
_entity.pdbx_description
1 polymer ?
#
loop_
_entity_poly.entity_id
_entity_poly.type
_entity_poly.pdbx_seq_one_letter_code
_entity_poly.pdbx_strand_id
1 'polypeptide(L)'
;MGEILDFRTLKTVYFALTESVINYGFVVWGNTSLATLSKLQVAQKWIIKIMLFKQKRYSSELVFRDSKILNLEQLYLKSLIRFMMKYDFYKEYLQHGQNTRSPKVYNDVPNSIKRLRYSTVKKELTRWIIDSQYAINYVI
;
A
#
# COMPACT_ATOMS: atom_id res chain seq x y z
N MET A 1 19.91 -7.03 -36.39
CA MET A 1 20.56 -5.86 -35.74
C MET A 1 21.08 -6.35 -34.41
N GLY A 2 22.39 -6.25 -34.19
CA GLY A 2 23.04 -6.87 -33.03
C GLY A 2 22.55 -6.27 -31.72
N GLU A 3 22.18 -7.12 -30.76
CA GLU A 3 21.93 -6.72 -29.39
C GLU A 3 23.28 -6.38 -28.74
N ILE A 4 23.64 -5.09 -28.76
CA ILE A 4 24.86 -4.59 -28.09
C ILE A 4 24.70 -4.68 -26.55
N LEU A 5 23.45 -4.65 -26.07
CA LEU A 5 23.11 -4.63 -24.64
C LEU A 5 21.92 -5.54 -24.36
N ASP A 6 22.07 -6.40 -23.34
CA ASP A 6 21.00 -7.24 -22.82
C ASP A 6 19.86 -6.39 -22.23
N PHE A 7 18.63 -6.89 -22.33
CA PHE A 7 17.44 -6.24 -21.81
C PHE A 7 17.54 -5.98 -20.30
N ARG A 8 18.22 -6.85 -19.54
CA ARG A 8 18.46 -6.63 -18.10
C ARG A 8 19.26 -5.37 -17.86
N THR A 9 20.31 -5.14 -18.63
CA THR A 9 21.16 -3.96 -18.48
C THR A 9 20.42 -2.69 -18.89
N LEU A 10 19.65 -2.74 -19.98
CA LEU A 10 18.76 -1.64 -20.36
C LEU A 10 17.75 -1.30 -19.26
N LYS A 11 17.19 -2.31 -18.59
CA LYS A 11 16.28 -2.13 -17.47
C LYS A 11 16.97 -1.48 -16.26
N THR A 12 18.21 -1.82 -15.96
CA THR A 12 19.01 -1.14 -14.93
C THR A 12 19.21 0.34 -15.27
N VAL A 13 19.58 0.65 -16.52
CA VAL A 13 19.74 2.04 -16.98
C VAL A 13 18.41 2.81 -16.88
N TYR A 14 17.30 2.18 -17.24
CA TYR A 14 15.97 2.75 -17.08
C TYR A 14 15.66 3.11 -15.62
N PHE A 15 15.97 2.21 -14.68
CA PHE A 15 15.74 2.47 -13.26
C PHE A 15 16.63 3.60 -12.73
N ALA A 16 17.88 3.65 -13.16
CA ALA A 16 18.85 4.66 -12.72
C ALA A 16 18.51 6.07 -13.25
N LEU A 17 18.15 6.19 -14.53
CA LEU A 17 17.97 7.50 -15.18
C LEU A 17 16.50 7.93 -15.24
N THR A 18 15.62 7.04 -15.70
CA THR A 18 14.21 7.39 -15.98
C THR A 18 13.36 7.31 -14.71
N GLU A 19 13.35 6.15 -14.03
CA GLU A 19 12.52 5.97 -12.82
C GLU A 19 12.99 6.89 -11.69
N SER A 20 14.30 7.14 -11.56
CA SER A 20 14.85 8.07 -10.55
C SER A 20 14.33 9.51 -10.75
N VAL A 21 14.38 10.03 -11.98
CA VAL A 21 13.88 11.38 -12.31
C VAL A 21 12.36 11.47 -12.13
N ILE A 22 11.61 10.44 -12.54
CA ILE A 22 10.15 10.38 -12.35
C ILE A 22 9.80 10.42 -10.85
N ASN A 23 10.49 9.62 -10.03
CA ASN A 23 10.24 9.58 -8.59
C ASN A 23 10.55 10.92 -7.91
N TYR A 24 11.62 11.59 -8.31
CA TYR A 24 11.90 12.95 -7.86
C TYR A 24 10.78 13.92 -8.26
N GLY A 25 10.31 13.80 -9.50
CA GLY A 25 9.19 14.57 -10.03
C GLY A 25 7.93 14.47 -9.19
N PHE A 26 7.56 13.28 -8.69
CA PHE A 26 6.34 13.15 -7.85
C PHE A 26 6.35 14.01 -6.60
N VAL A 27 7.50 14.21 -5.97
CA VAL A 27 7.60 15.06 -4.76
C VAL A 27 7.41 16.54 -5.12
N VAL A 28 7.91 16.96 -6.28
CA VAL A 28 7.89 18.36 -6.74
C VAL A 28 6.57 18.74 -7.42
N TRP A 29 5.93 17.79 -8.10
CA TRP A 29 4.82 18.01 -9.04
C TRP A 29 3.43 17.81 -8.42
N GLY A 30 3.27 18.06 -7.11
CA GLY A 30 2.06 17.74 -6.33
C GLY A 30 0.71 18.26 -6.86
N ASN A 31 0.71 19.16 -7.85
CA ASN A 31 -0.49 19.56 -8.60
C ASN A 31 -0.24 19.80 -10.10
N THR A 32 0.57 18.95 -10.74
CA THR A 32 0.83 19.06 -12.18
C THR A 32 -0.42 18.79 -13.02
N SER A 33 -0.58 19.55 -14.11
CA SER A 33 -1.70 19.38 -15.04
C SER A 33 -1.71 18.01 -15.72
N LEU A 34 -2.91 17.48 -15.97
CA LEU A 34 -3.11 16.22 -16.69
C LEU A 34 -2.44 16.19 -18.07
N ALA A 35 -2.37 17.35 -18.74
CA ALA A 35 -1.69 17.50 -20.02
C ALA A 35 -0.18 17.28 -19.94
N THR A 36 0.45 17.64 -18.82
CA THR A 36 1.88 17.39 -18.60
C THR A 36 2.12 15.94 -18.20
N LEU A 37 1.23 15.40 -17.36
CA LEU A 37 1.28 13.99 -16.96
C LEU A 37 1.14 13.04 -18.15
N SER A 38 0.23 13.35 -19.08
CA SER A 38 0.04 12.55 -20.30
C SER A 38 1.27 12.57 -21.20
N LYS A 39 1.95 13.73 -21.35
CA LYS A 39 3.23 13.82 -22.06
C LYS A 39 4.30 12.96 -21.42
N LEU A 40 4.39 12.96 -20.08
CA LEU A 40 5.33 12.11 -19.34
C LEU A 40 5.03 10.62 -19.53
N GLN A 41 3.76 10.21 -19.48
CA GLN A 41 3.35 8.83 -19.75
C GLN A 41 3.71 8.40 -21.18
N VAL A 42 3.54 9.29 -22.17
CA VAL A 42 3.93 9.03 -23.56
C VAL A 42 5.45 8.86 -23.66
N ALA A 43 6.24 9.72 -23.01
CA ALA A 43 7.69 9.61 -22.98
C ALA A 43 8.15 8.30 -22.33
N GLN A 44 7.57 7.91 -21.19
CA GLN A 44 7.86 6.64 -20.51
C GLN A 44 7.61 5.45 -21.45
N LYS A 45 6.44 5.40 -22.11
CA LYS A 45 6.08 4.33 -23.06
C LYS A 45 7.06 4.26 -24.22
N TRP A 46 7.50 5.40 -24.74
CA TRP A 46 8.47 5.46 -25.82
C TRP A 46 9.82 4.88 -25.43
N ILE A 47 10.34 5.25 -24.27
CA ILE A 47 11.61 4.70 -23.75
C ILE A 47 11.51 3.17 -23.65
N ILE A 48 10.42 2.64 -23.08
CA ILE A 48 10.25 1.19 -22.93
C ILE A 48 10.08 0.50 -24.28
N LYS A 49 9.39 1.11 -25.26
CA LYS A 49 9.28 0.58 -26.62
C LYS A 49 10.64 0.47 -27.30
N ILE A 50 11.51 1.46 -27.11
CA ILE A 50 12.89 1.45 -27.61
C ILE A 50 13.67 0.32 -26.95
N MET A 51 13.57 0.17 -25.62
CA MET A 51 14.24 -0.90 -24.88
C MET A 51 13.80 -2.32 -25.30
N LEU A 52 12.54 -2.48 -25.69
CA LEU A 52 11.97 -3.75 -26.14
C LEU A 52 12.06 -3.95 -27.66
N PHE A 53 12.68 -3.01 -28.39
CA PHE A 53 12.72 -2.99 -29.85
C PHE A 53 11.34 -3.17 -30.53
N LYS A 54 10.28 -2.60 -29.93
CA LYS A 54 8.91 -2.69 -30.45
C LYS A 54 8.57 -1.51 -31.36
N GLN A 55 7.65 -1.73 -32.29
CA GLN A 55 7.17 -0.70 -33.19
C GLN A 55 6.43 0.43 -32.44
N LYS A 56 6.42 1.64 -33.03
CA LYS A 56 5.72 2.81 -32.49
C LYS A 56 4.25 2.54 -32.15
N ARG A 57 3.55 1.75 -32.96
CA ARG A 57 2.11 1.41 -32.82
C ARG A 57 1.83 0.26 -31.85
N TYR A 58 2.85 -0.29 -31.19
CA TYR A 58 2.66 -1.38 -30.23
C TYR A 58 1.76 -0.95 -29.05
N SER A 59 0.88 -1.86 -28.62
CA SER A 59 -0.14 -1.59 -27.59
C SER A 59 0.51 -1.19 -26.28
N SER A 60 0.00 -0.13 -25.65
CA SER A 60 0.54 0.39 -24.38
C SER A 60 0.50 -0.63 -23.24
N GLU A 61 -0.56 -1.43 -23.17
CA GLU A 61 -0.73 -2.44 -22.13
C GLU A 61 0.33 -3.54 -22.23
N LEU A 62 0.55 -4.01 -23.46
CA LEU A 62 1.56 -5.03 -23.74
C LEU A 62 2.98 -4.52 -23.47
N VAL A 63 3.27 -3.23 -23.71
CA VAL A 63 4.58 -2.62 -23.36
C VAL A 63 4.92 -2.80 -21.88
N PHE A 64 3.98 -2.47 -20.99
CA PHE A 64 4.21 -2.57 -19.55
C PHE A 64 4.22 -4.02 -19.07
N ARG A 65 3.34 -4.87 -19.63
CA ARG A 65 3.32 -6.31 -19.33
C ARG A 65 4.64 -6.99 -19.69
N ASP A 66 5.15 -6.76 -20.89
CA ASP A 66 6.37 -7.39 -21.39
C ASP A 66 7.61 -6.88 -20.66
N SER A 67 7.67 -5.57 -20.40
CA SER A 67 8.81 -4.97 -19.70
C SER A 67 8.84 -5.28 -18.20
N LYS A 68 7.69 -5.60 -17.60
CA LYS A 68 7.50 -5.68 -16.13
C LYS A 68 7.89 -4.38 -15.41
N ILE A 69 7.71 -3.25 -16.09
CA ILE A 69 7.93 -1.90 -15.55
C ILE A 69 6.58 -1.33 -15.12
N LEU A 70 6.56 -0.62 -14.00
CA LEU A 70 5.36 0.01 -13.49
C LEU A 70 4.99 1.24 -14.31
N ASN A 71 3.70 1.42 -14.58
CA ASN A 71 3.22 2.66 -15.19
C ASN A 71 3.34 3.83 -14.19
N LEU A 72 3.13 5.05 -14.68
CA LEU A 72 3.30 6.25 -13.88
C LEU A 72 2.40 6.29 -12.63
N GLU A 73 1.15 5.83 -12.74
CA GLU A 73 0.19 5.78 -11.62
C GLU A 73 0.62 4.77 -10.55
N GLN A 74 1.08 3.60 -10.99
CA GLN A 74 1.61 2.56 -10.11
C GLN A 74 2.90 3.01 -9.42
N LEU A 75 3.77 3.74 -10.11
CA LEU A 75 4.97 4.33 -9.51
C LEU A 75 4.59 5.38 -8.45
N TYR A 76 3.59 6.22 -8.73
CA TYR A 76 3.07 7.17 -7.77
C TYR A 76 2.53 6.46 -6.53
N LEU A 77 1.65 5.47 -6.69
CA LEU A 77 1.11 4.68 -5.58
C LEU A 77 2.21 3.99 -4.77
N LYS A 78 3.20 3.39 -5.44
CA LYS A 78 4.37 2.78 -4.79
C LYS A 78 5.16 3.81 -3.96
N SER A 79 5.34 5.03 -4.47
CA SER A 79 6.02 6.10 -3.75
C SER A 79 5.21 6.56 -2.53
N LEU A 80 3.90 6.69 -2.67
CA LEU A 80 2.97 7.09 -1.62
C LEU A 80 2.92 6.04 -0.49
N ILE A 81 2.80 4.75 -0.84
CA ILE A 81 2.82 3.67 0.14
C ILE A 81 4.13 3.66 0.91
N ARG A 82 5.28 3.81 0.23
CA ARG A 82 6.59 3.91 0.90
C ARG A 82 6.67 5.10 1.85
N PHE A 83 6.14 6.25 1.44
CA PHE A 83 6.06 7.43 2.28
C PHE A 83 5.20 7.17 3.52
N MET A 84 4.00 6.62 3.36
CA MET A 84 3.11 6.28 4.48
C MET A 84 3.75 5.28 5.43
N MET A 85 4.40 4.24 4.91
CA MET A 85 5.08 3.22 5.72
C MET A 85 6.32 3.74 6.45
N LYS A 86 6.91 4.86 6.01
CA LYS A 86 8.06 5.47 6.67
C LYS A 86 7.68 6.19 7.97
N TYR A 87 6.48 6.76 8.06
CA TYR A 87 6.04 7.51 9.24
C TYR A 87 5.05 6.70 10.05
N ASP A 88 5.40 6.43 11.31
CA ASP A 88 4.58 5.61 12.22
C ASP A 88 3.18 6.19 12.46
N PHE A 89 3.03 7.52 12.35
CA PHE A 89 1.74 8.20 12.35
C PHE A 89 0.72 7.50 11.45
N TYR A 90 1.06 7.24 10.17
CA TYR A 90 0.10 6.60 9.27
C TYR A 90 -0.12 5.11 9.57
N LYS A 91 0.83 4.44 10.23
CA LYS A 91 0.66 3.03 10.63
C LYS A 91 -0.38 2.89 11.72
N GLU A 92 -0.43 3.83 12.66
CA GLU A 92 -1.45 3.83 13.72
C GLU A 92 -2.86 4.02 13.14
N TYR A 93 -3.02 4.92 12.16
CA TYR A 93 -4.29 5.09 11.45
C TYR A 93 -4.69 3.88 10.58
N LEU A 94 -3.72 3.13 10.05
CA LEU A 94 -3.96 1.90 9.29
C LEU A 94 -4.25 0.69 10.21
N GLN A 95 -3.88 0.76 11.50
CA GLN A 95 -4.26 -0.24 12.49
C GLN A 95 -5.75 -0.06 12.84
N HIS A 96 -6.61 -0.88 12.26
CA HIS A 96 -7.99 -0.96 12.71
C HIS A 96 -8.02 -1.43 14.17
N GLY A 97 -8.66 -0.66 15.05
CA GLY A 97 -8.87 -1.01 16.46
C GLY A 97 -9.76 -2.24 16.72
N GLN A 98 -10.15 -2.97 15.67
CA GLN A 98 -10.95 -4.18 15.76
C GLN A 98 -10.10 -5.39 15.40
N ASN A 99 -9.63 -6.10 16.41
CA ASN A 99 -9.00 -7.40 16.26
C ASN A 99 -10.05 -8.47 15.90
N THR A 100 -10.37 -8.63 14.62
CA THR A 100 -11.27 -9.70 14.12
C THR A 100 -10.69 -11.12 14.27
N ARG A 101 -9.44 -11.24 14.72
CA ARG A 101 -8.75 -12.51 15.00
C ARG A 101 -8.20 -12.62 16.42
N SER A 102 -8.71 -11.86 17.38
CA SER A 102 -8.33 -12.10 18.79
C SER A 102 -9.41 -12.92 19.53
N PRO A 103 -9.09 -14.13 20.01
CA PRO A 103 -9.86 -14.82 21.04
C PRO A 103 -9.68 -14.18 22.43
N LYS A 104 -9.04 -13.00 22.51
CA LYS A 104 -8.70 -12.33 23.78
C LYS A 104 -9.96 -11.97 24.57
N VAL A 105 -10.95 -11.33 23.94
CA VAL A 105 -12.20 -10.95 24.63
C VAL A 105 -12.90 -12.16 25.24
N TYR A 106 -12.99 -13.30 24.54
CA TYR A 106 -13.56 -14.51 25.12
C TYR A 106 -12.67 -15.10 26.22
N ASN A 107 -11.35 -15.14 26.03
CA ASN A 107 -10.43 -15.70 27.01
C ASN A 107 -10.38 -14.89 28.31
N ASP A 108 -10.57 -13.58 28.21
CA ASP A 108 -10.59 -12.64 29.34
C ASP A 108 -11.91 -12.71 30.13
N VAL A 109 -12.99 -13.28 29.56
CA VAL A 109 -14.23 -13.51 30.31
C VAL A 109 -14.01 -14.58 31.39
N PRO A 110 -14.38 -14.31 32.65
CA PRO A 110 -14.34 -15.29 33.73
C PRO A 110 -15.08 -16.59 33.40
N ASN A 111 -14.49 -17.72 33.78
CA ASN A 111 -15.12 -19.04 33.61
C ASN A 111 -16.45 -19.19 34.36
N SER A 112 -16.72 -18.34 35.35
CA SER A 112 -18.03 -18.23 36.02
C SER A 112 -19.12 -17.77 35.05
N ILE A 113 -18.84 -16.77 34.20
CA ILE A 113 -19.80 -16.19 33.24
C ILE A 113 -19.97 -17.11 32.03
N LYS A 114 -18.90 -17.76 31.56
CA LYS A 114 -18.94 -18.72 30.44
C LYS A 114 -19.85 -19.93 30.70
N ARG A 115 -20.02 -20.32 31.96
CA ARG A 115 -20.84 -21.47 32.38
C ARG A 115 -22.31 -21.12 32.61
N LEU A 116 -22.69 -19.85 32.53
CA LEU A 116 -24.08 -19.43 32.75
C LEU A 116 -24.97 -19.78 31.57
N ARG A 117 -26.27 -19.96 31.86
CA ARG A 117 -27.29 -20.08 30.83
C ARG A 117 -27.37 -18.77 30.03
N TYR A 118 -27.59 -18.89 28.72
CA TYR A 118 -27.59 -17.77 27.77
C TYR A 118 -28.44 -16.57 28.23
N SER A 119 -29.61 -16.82 28.81
CA SER A 119 -30.52 -15.78 29.34
C SER A 119 -29.91 -14.91 30.45
N THR A 120 -28.95 -15.46 31.20
CA THR A 120 -28.27 -14.79 32.32
C THR A 120 -26.91 -14.23 31.91
N VAL A 121 -26.26 -14.82 30.89
CA VAL A 121 -24.93 -14.42 30.40
C VAL A 121 -24.87 -12.93 30.06
N LYS A 122 -25.85 -12.41 29.32
CA LYS A 122 -25.85 -11.00 28.88
C LYS A 122 -25.85 -10.04 30.08
N LYS A 123 -26.62 -10.34 31.13
CA LYS A 123 -26.73 -9.50 32.32
C LYS A 123 -25.44 -9.48 33.13
N GLU A 124 -24.87 -10.66 33.37
CA GLU A 124 -23.65 -10.78 34.18
C GLU A 124 -22.40 -10.30 33.43
N LEU A 125 -22.34 -10.50 32.10
CA LEU A 125 -21.27 -9.96 31.28
C LEU A 125 -21.26 -8.42 31.30
N THR A 126 -22.43 -7.80 31.17
CA THR A 126 -22.53 -6.33 31.23
C THR A 126 -22.12 -5.79 32.60
N ARG A 127 -22.53 -6.42 33.70
CA ARG A 127 -22.08 -6.02 35.05
C ARG A 127 -20.56 -6.14 35.18
N TRP A 128 -19.99 -7.26 34.78
CA TRP A 128 -18.54 -7.49 34.87
C TRP A 128 -17.73 -6.48 34.04
N ILE A 129 -18.19 -6.12 32.84
CA ILE A 129 -17.54 -5.08 32.01
C ILE A 129 -17.55 -3.74 32.73
N ILE A 130 -18.70 -3.37 33.31
CA ILE A 130 -18.86 -2.12 34.06
C ILE A 130 -17.90 -2.12 35.26
N ASP A 131 -17.92 -3.15 36.09
CA ASP A 131 -17.06 -3.26 37.28
C ASP A 131 -15.57 -3.22 36.93
N SER A 132 -15.16 -3.90 35.86
CA SER A 132 -13.77 -3.92 35.39
C SER A 132 -13.31 -2.55 34.88
N GLN A 133 -14.20 -1.78 34.26
CA GLN A 133 -13.90 -0.44 33.76
C GLN A 133 -13.86 0.60 34.88
N TYR A 134 -14.67 0.45 35.93
CA TYR A 134 -14.58 1.25 37.15
C TYR A 134 -13.28 0.98 37.93
N ALA A 135 -12.82 -0.28 37.99
CA ALA A 135 -11.56 -0.63 38.66
C ALA A 135 -10.32 0.00 37.99
N ILE A 136 -10.30 0.13 36.67
CA ILE A 136 -9.20 0.78 35.93
C ILE A 136 -9.17 2.29 36.22
N ASN A 137 -10.34 2.93 36.37
CA ASN A 137 -10.45 4.37 36.60
C ASN A 137 -10.17 4.80 38.05
N TYR A 138 -10.14 3.88 39.01
CA TYR A 138 -9.86 4.15 40.43
C TYR A 138 -8.41 3.86 40.86
N VAL A 139 -7.60 3.28 39.96
CA VAL A 139 -6.19 2.90 40.22
C VAL A 139 -5.20 3.91 39.60
N ILE A 140 -5.70 5.04 39.06
CA ILE A 140 -4.91 6.18 38.57
C ILE A 140 -5.02 7.34 39.55
#